data_AF-X1MXG8-F1
#
_entry.id   AF-X1MXG8-F1
#
_cell.length_a   1.000
_cell.length_b   1.000
_cell.length_c   1.000
_cell.angle_alpha   90.00
_cell.angle_beta   90.00
_cell.angle_gamma   90.00
#
_symmetry.space_group_name_H-M   'P 1'
#
loop_
_entity.id
_entity.type
_entity.pdbx_description
1 polymer ?
#
loop_
_entity_poly.entity_id
_entity_poly.type
_entity_poly.pdbx_seq_one_letter_code
_entity_poly.pdbx_strand_id
1 'polypeptide(L)'
;MAKSTKPVKWVVENPNEKGVFWPSEELKRKAWMADEKIYEKAAGDPIAFWEERAAEGLEWYKRWDEPYRWEPPYIKWFIGGYNFVCSMGLPEKGSRRVVA
;
A
#
# COMPACT_ATOMS: atom_id res chain seq x y z
N MET A 1 -18.57 -29.24 -21.46
CA MET A 1 -18.04 -29.57 -20.11
C MET A 1 -18.18 -28.33 -19.22
N ALA A 2 -19.32 -28.14 -18.56
CA ALA A 2 -19.48 -27.01 -17.62
C ALA A 2 -18.76 -27.36 -16.32
N LYS A 3 -17.63 -26.70 -16.03
CA LYS A 3 -16.96 -26.83 -14.73
C LYS A 3 -17.88 -26.18 -13.68
N SER A 4 -18.57 -27.01 -12.92
CA SER A 4 -19.28 -26.59 -11.70
C SER A 4 -18.25 -25.96 -10.76
N THR A 5 -18.25 -24.63 -10.68
CA THR A 5 -17.32 -23.90 -9.84
C THR A 5 -18.04 -23.69 -8.51
N LYS A 6 -17.67 -24.48 -7.49
CA LYS A 6 -18.15 -24.26 -6.12
C LYS A 6 -17.79 -22.82 -5.72
N PRO A 7 -18.66 -22.09 -5.00
CA PRO A 7 -18.36 -20.73 -4.56
C PRO A 7 -17.17 -20.78 -3.61
N VAL A 8 -16.06 -20.16 -4.00
CA VAL A 8 -14.84 -20.08 -3.18
C VAL A 8 -15.18 -19.32 -1.91
N LYS A 9 -14.99 -19.96 -0.76
CA LYS A 9 -15.14 -19.33 0.55
C LYS A 9 -13.83 -18.63 0.87
N TRP A 10 -13.81 -17.31 0.69
CA TRP A 10 -12.61 -16.47 0.85
C TRP A 10 -12.17 -16.28 2.31
N VAL A 11 -13.08 -16.51 3.25
CA VAL A 11 -12.90 -16.23 4.67
C VAL A 11 -13.35 -17.42 5.50
N VAL A 12 -12.52 -17.86 6.44
CA VAL A 12 -12.78 -18.96 7.37
C VAL A 12 -12.85 -18.40 8.79
N GLU A 13 -13.87 -18.78 9.55
CA GLU A 13 -13.97 -18.40 10.96
C GLU A 13 -12.94 -19.18 11.79
N ASN A 14 -12.30 -18.50 12.75
CA ASN A 14 -11.35 -19.12 13.66
C ASN A 14 -12.08 -20.15 14.54
N PRO A 15 -11.60 -21.42 14.61
CA PRO A 15 -12.20 -22.42 15.49
C PRO A 15 -12.19 -22.04 16.98
N ASN A 16 -11.24 -21.19 17.40
CA ASN A 16 -11.00 -20.86 18.80
C ASN A 16 -11.65 -19.56 19.26
N GLU A 17 -12.01 -18.65 18.34
CA GLU A 17 -12.51 -17.31 18.66
C GLU A 17 -13.67 -16.93 17.74
N LYS A 18 -14.88 -16.85 18.29
CA LYS A 18 -16.06 -16.38 17.55
C LYS A 18 -15.88 -14.91 17.17
N GLY A 19 -16.08 -14.60 15.89
CA GLY A 19 -15.93 -13.25 15.34
C GLY A 19 -14.53 -12.91 14.81
N VAL A 20 -13.57 -13.82 14.90
CA VAL A 20 -12.26 -13.69 14.24
C VAL A 20 -12.29 -14.46 12.92
N PHE A 21 -11.95 -13.76 11.84
CA PHE A 21 -12.06 -14.26 10.48
C PHE A 21 -10.68 -14.29 9.83
N TRP A 22 -10.21 -15.49 9.46
CA TRP A 22 -8.94 -15.70 8.79
C TRP A 22 -9.12 -15.85 7.27
N PRO A 23 -8.14 -15.40 6.47
CA PRO A 23 -8.13 -15.67 5.04
C PRO A 23 -8.08 -17.18 4.79
N SER A 24 -8.91 -17.69 3.89
CA SER A 24 -8.83 -19.09 3.47
C SER A 24 -7.52 -19.36 2.73
N GLU A 25 -7.07 -20.62 2.69
CA GLU A 25 -5.84 -21.00 1.97
C GLU A 25 -5.91 -20.65 0.47
N GLU A 26 -7.11 -20.69 -0.13
CA GLU A 26 -7.33 -20.22 -1.50
C GLU A 26 -7.14 -18.70 -1.63
N LEU A 27 -7.53 -17.92 -0.62
CA LEU A 27 -7.29 -16.47 -0.58
C LEU A 27 -5.79 -16.17 -0.41
N LYS A 28 -5.10 -16.88 0.49
CA LYS A 28 -3.65 -16.71 0.69
C LYS A 28 -2.87 -17.00 -0.58
N ARG A 29 -3.23 -18.06 -1.32
CA ARG A 29 -2.59 -18.40 -2.61
C ARG A 29 -2.78 -17.36 -3.71
N LYS A 30 -3.88 -16.60 -3.67
CA LYS A 30 -4.19 -15.56 -4.65
C LYS A 30 -3.70 -14.17 -4.24
N ALA A 31 -3.26 -14.00 -3.00
CA ALA A 31 -2.73 -12.74 -2.50
C ALA A 31 -1.45 -12.37 -3.27
N TRP A 32 -1.30 -11.08 -3.58
CA TRP A 32 -0.04 -10.57 -4.16
C TRP A 32 1.15 -10.66 -3.19
N MET A 33 0.87 -10.77 -1.90
CA MET A 33 1.87 -11.00 -0.86
C MET A 33 1.45 -12.22 -0.05
N ALA A 34 1.90 -13.40 -0.48
CA ALA A 34 1.67 -14.66 0.22
C ALA A 34 2.84 -15.04 1.16
N ASP A 35 4.00 -14.39 1.00
CA ASP A 35 5.21 -14.67 1.77
C ASP A 35 5.20 -13.98 3.14
N GLU A 36 5.23 -14.77 4.21
CA GLU A 36 5.28 -14.27 5.59
C GLU A 36 6.59 -13.55 5.92
N LYS A 37 7.66 -13.84 5.17
CA LYS A 37 8.98 -13.17 5.28
C LYS A 37 8.91 -11.65 5.06
N ILE A 38 7.84 -11.16 4.43
CA ILE A 38 7.61 -9.73 4.23
C ILE A 38 7.42 -9.03 5.58
N TYR A 39 6.79 -9.69 6.55
CA TYR A 39 6.61 -9.13 7.89
C TYR A 39 7.93 -9.02 8.65
N GLU A 40 8.82 -10.01 8.52
CA GLU A 40 10.17 -9.95 9.11
C GLU A 40 11.00 -8.81 8.51
N LYS A 41 10.92 -8.62 7.19
CA LYS A 41 11.59 -7.51 6.50
C LYS A 41 11.04 -6.15 6.93
N ALA A 42 9.72 -6.02 7.03
CA ALA A 42 9.07 -4.80 7.46
C ALA A 42 9.37 -4.44 8.93
N ALA A 43 9.56 -5.45 9.78
CA ALA A 43 9.93 -5.25 11.19
C ALA A 43 11.39 -4.83 11.37
N GLY A 44 12.29 -5.25 10.47
CA GLY A 44 13.70 -4.89 10.53
C GLY A 44 13.97 -3.43 10.21
N ASP A 45 13.49 -2.95 9.06
CA ASP A 45 13.58 -1.54 8.68
C ASP A 45 12.28 -1.06 8.01
N PRO A 46 11.36 -0.48 8.80
CA PRO A 46 10.05 -0.11 8.29
C PRO A 46 10.12 1.02 7.26
N ILE A 47 11.08 1.96 7.39
CA ILE A 47 11.17 3.10 6.49
C ILE A 47 11.67 2.62 5.12
N ALA A 48 12.78 1.87 5.08
CA ALA A 48 13.32 1.35 3.82
C ALA A 48 12.34 0.40 3.12
N PHE A 49 11.61 -0.41 3.88
CA PHE A 49 10.55 -1.26 3.34
C PHE A 49 9.47 -0.44 2.61
N TRP A 50 8.97 0.63 3.24
CA TRP A 50 7.96 1.48 2.62
C TRP A 50 8.51 2.32 1.45
N GLU A 51 9.78 2.72 1.50
CA GLU A 51 10.44 3.39 0.38
C GLU A 51 10.53 2.51 -0.87
N GLU A 52 10.95 1.25 -0.71
CA GLU A 52 11.01 0.28 -1.81
C GLU A 52 9.62 0.13 -2.46
N ARG A 53 8.60 -0.07 -1.64
CA ARG A 53 7.23 -0.26 -2.13
C ARG A 53 6.62 0.99 -2.73
N ALA A 54 6.93 2.17 -2.19
CA ALA A 54 6.51 3.42 -2.81
C ALA A 54 7.18 3.62 -4.17
N ALA A 55 8.44 3.22 -4.33
CA ALA A 55 9.16 3.35 -5.59
C ALA A 55 8.64 2.38 -6.67
N GLU A 56 8.24 1.17 -6.29
CA GLU A 56 7.73 0.14 -7.21
C GLU A 56 6.22 0.31 -7.51
N GLY A 57 5.44 0.67 -6.50
CA GLY A 57 3.97 0.65 -6.57
C GLY A 57 3.33 1.95 -7.06
N LEU A 58 4.08 3.06 -7.10
CA LEU A 58 3.57 4.38 -7.47
C LEU A 58 4.43 5.00 -8.56
N GLU A 59 3.79 5.71 -9.49
CA GLU A 59 4.48 6.51 -10.49
C GLU A 59 4.79 7.90 -9.93
N TRP A 60 6.09 8.21 -9.83
CA TRP A 60 6.59 9.49 -9.34
C TRP A 60 7.15 10.33 -10.47
N TYR A 61 6.70 11.57 -10.57
CA TYR A 61 7.30 12.56 -11.46
C TYR A 61 8.60 13.12 -10.86
N LYS A 62 8.61 13.31 -9.54
CA LYS A 62 9.80 13.68 -8.77
C LYS A 62 9.90 12.76 -7.57
N ARG A 63 11.05 12.08 -7.42
CA ARG A 63 11.34 11.28 -6.22
C ARG A 63 11.42 12.19 -5.00
N TRP A 64 10.97 11.65 -3.85
CA TRP A 64 11.00 12.36 -2.58
C TRP A 64 12.43 12.65 -2.12
N ASP A 65 12.58 13.74 -1.37
CA ASP A 65 13.86 14.15 -0.79
C ASP A 65 14.06 13.52 0.60
N GLU A 66 12.98 13.32 1.36
CA GLU A 66 13.00 12.69 2.68
C GLU A 66 11.80 11.71 2.82
N PRO A 67 12.03 10.42 3.08
CA PRO A 67 10.98 9.41 3.06
C PRO A 67 10.03 9.46 4.25
N TYR A 68 10.55 9.88 5.42
CA TYR A 68 9.79 9.91 6.65
C TYR A 68 10.32 11.01 7.55
N ARG A 69 9.41 11.84 8.04
CA ARG A 69 9.70 12.79 9.11
C ARG A 69 8.63 12.70 10.18
N TRP A 70 9.09 12.57 11.41
CA TRP A 70 8.23 12.63 12.58
C TRP A 70 8.46 13.93 13.33
N GLU A 71 7.43 14.79 13.35
CA GLU A 71 7.42 16.05 14.11
C GLU A 71 6.09 16.12 14.87
N PRO A 72 6.00 15.54 16.09
CA PRO A 72 4.75 15.49 16.85
C PRO A 72 4.07 16.86 16.91
N PRO A 73 2.76 17.00 16.61
CA PRO A 73 1.74 15.96 16.41
C PRO A 73 1.61 15.44 14.97
N TYR A 74 2.48 15.87 14.05
CA TYR A 74 2.40 15.57 12.63
C TYR A 74 3.39 14.49 12.21
N ILE A 75 2.95 13.65 11.28
CA ILE A 75 3.79 12.65 10.63
C ILE A 75 3.72 12.92 9.14
N LYS A 76 4.87 13.01 8.49
CA LYS A 76 4.96 13.22 7.04
C LYS A 76 5.72 12.07 6.41
N TRP A 77 5.18 11.56 5.30
CA TRP A 77 5.79 10.54 4.47
C TRP A 77 6.08 11.13 3.09
N PHE A 78 7.20 10.74 2.49
CA PHE A 78 7.63 11.09 1.13
C PHE A 78 7.64 12.61 0.86
N ILE A 79 8.37 13.35 1.69
CA ILE A 79 8.46 14.82 1.62
C ILE A 79 9.20 15.23 0.35
N GLY A 80 8.62 16.20 -0.37
CA GLY A 80 9.19 16.71 -1.62
C GLY A 80 8.95 15.79 -2.83
N GLY A 81 8.30 14.64 -2.62
CA GLY A 81 7.88 13.73 -3.69
C GLY A 81 6.62 14.23 -4.38
N TYR A 82 6.58 14.12 -5.70
CA TYR A 82 5.41 14.50 -6.50
C TYR A 82 4.92 13.30 -7.31
N ASN A 83 3.70 12.86 -7.00
CA ASN A 83 2.97 11.84 -7.74
C ASN A 83 1.56 12.34 -8.09
N PHE A 84 0.90 11.62 -9.00
CA PHE A 84 -0.45 11.97 -9.46
C PHE A 84 -1.48 12.05 -8.32
N VAL A 85 -1.35 11.21 -7.28
CA VAL A 85 -2.25 11.20 -6.12
C VAL A 85 -2.17 12.52 -5.32
N CYS A 86 -0.97 13.09 -5.16
CA CYS A 86 -0.79 14.41 -4.52
C CYS A 86 -1.42 15.53 -5.37
N SER A 87 -1.38 15.41 -6.69
CA SER A 87 -2.02 16.36 -7.61
C SER A 87 -3.55 16.38 -7.51
N MET A 88 -4.19 15.23 -7.23
CA MET A 88 -5.66 15.14 -7.18
C MET A 88 -6.27 15.56 -5.83
N GLY A 89 -5.45 15.81 -4.81
CA GLY A 89 -5.90 16.15 -3.45
C GLY A 89 -6.07 17.65 -3.17
N LEU A 90 -5.72 18.52 -4.11
CA LEU A 90 -5.89 19.96 -3.98
C LEU A 90 -6.75 20.46 -5.15
N PRO A 91 -7.87 21.18 -4.91
CA PRO A 91 -8.45 21.97 -5.98
C PRO A 91 -7.38 22.97 -6.41
N GLU A 92 -6.91 22.84 -7.64
CA GLU A 92 -5.91 23.73 -8.25
C GLU A 92 -6.37 25.19 -8.14
N LYS A 93 -5.99 25.87 -7.07
CA LYS A 93 -5.95 27.33 -7.07
C LYS A 93 -4.63 27.77 -7.68
N GLY A 94 -4.67 27.83 -9.00
CA GLY A 94 -4.04 28.90 -9.77
C GLY A 94 -2.52 28.94 -9.78
N SER A 95 -1.93 28.48 -10.87
CA SER A 95 -0.95 29.30 -11.56
C SER A 95 -1.00 29.02 -13.06
N ARG A 96 -1.85 29.80 -13.75
CA ARG A 96 -1.59 30.08 -15.17
C ARG A 96 -0.23 30.77 -15.25
N ARG A 97 0.69 30.18 -16.00
CA ARG A 97 1.55 30.89 -16.96
C ARG A 97 2.10 29.88 -17.95
N VAL A 98 1.40 29.75 -19.07
CA VAL A 98 2.04 29.57 -20.37
C VAL A 98 3.04 30.71 -20.54
N VAL A 99 4.31 30.39 -20.77
CA VAL A 99 5.27 31.31 -21.42
C VAL A 99 6.31 30.50 -22.20
N ALA A 100 6.37 30.85 -23.49
CA ALA A 100 7.35 30.55 -24.54
C ALA A 100 7.57 29.08 -24.93
#